data_AF-A0A0N1B3B4-F1
#
_entry.id   AF-A0A0N1B3B4-F1
#
_cell.length_a   1.000
_cell.length_b   1.000
_cell.length_c   1.000
_cell.angle_alpha   90.00
_cell.angle_beta   90.00
_cell.angle_gamma   90.00
#
_symmetry.space_group_name_H-M   'P 1'
#
loop_
_entity.id
_entity.type
_entity.pdbx_description
1 polymer ?
#
loop_
_entity_poly.entity_id
_entity_poly.type
_entity_poly.pdbx_seq_one_letter_code
_entity_poly.pdbx_strand_id
1 'polypeptide(L)'
;MAEAPATFLHEPHAPQHPRDPLAWCIAIAAAYALLAGWQITIPSALFFDEIHYIPAARELLAWWQGGTGEYLNREHPLLGKELIAVGMALFGDNPLGWRIMPLAFGTLALFAAMRALWHASLDRFATAAFGVLLATGFHLFVHTRIAMLDGFMAAFLAVAAWQLAAAIREPENGRWRLALTGIALGCAMAAKWNAIPLAVIPGLAFFAARLAAGRRRLLLSRRGAPVPGITLVEAFVWLGIVPLAVYALTFVPGYWLTEYLRPSPLATQGLIGLHGQMLELQKQILDPHPYQSTWPQWVLNTRGIWYLYEVTDGTQRGVMLIGNPLTMLLGLPALAWCLAAGAWRGNWARLGVVIGYAAALGLWIIAPKAVQFYYHYFVPHFFLLAALALALSDLRRAAWGKWLAWGALAGSAGLFAVFYKVLAAAPLEGVNSFVNWTWLAGWR
;
A
#
# COMPACT_ATOMS: atom_id res chain seq x y z
N MET A 1 17.54 -46.33 49.94
CA MET A 1 16.74 -45.14 49.61
C MET A 1 17.46 -44.38 48.52
N ALA A 2 16.94 -44.44 47.30
CA ALA A 2 17.38 -43.59 46.19
C ALA A 2 16.09 -43.06 45.54
N GLU A 3 15.84 -41.76 45.71
CA GLU A 3 14.70 -41.07 45.12
C GLU A 3 14.94 -40.89 43.61
N ALA A 4 13.96 -41.29 42.81
CA ALA A 4 13.94 -41.03 41.37
C ALA A 4 13.57 -39.55 41.11
N PRO A 5 14.23 -38.86 40.15
CA PRO A 5 13.93 -37.47 39.87
C PRO A 5 12.57 -37.33 39.17
N ALA A 6 11.74 -36.44 39.70
CA ALA A 6 10.46 -36.05 39.13
C ALA A 6 10.64 -35.54 37.70
N THR A 7 10.06 -36.27 36.74
CA THR A 7 9.95 -35.85 35.35
C THR A 7 8.93 -34.71 35.28
N PHE A 8 9.41 -33.50 34.96
CA PHE A 8 8.55 -32.37 34.61
C PHE A 8 7.81 -32.69 33.31
N LEU A 9 6.62 -33.28 33.43
CA LEU A 9 5.68 -33.39 32.33
C LEU A 9 5.25 -31.97 31.95
N HIS A 10 5.75 -31.47 30.82
CA HIS A 10 5.19 -30.30 30.17
C HIS A 10 3.72 -30.61 29.85
N GLU A 11 2.79 -30.06 30.64
CA GLU A 11 1.38 -30.12 30.29
C GLU A 11 1.20 -29.50 28.90
N PRO A 12 0.67 -30.25 27.92
CA PRO A 12 0.38 -29.70 26.60
C PRO A 12 -0.73 -28.66 26.76
N HIS A 13 -0.35 -27.39 26.88
CA HIS A 13 -1.30 -26.30 26.75
C HIS A 13 -1.96 -26.43 25.38
N ALA A 14 -3.28 -26.60 25.36
CA ALA A 14 -4.06 -26.57 24.13
C ALA A 14 -3.66 -25.32 23.33
N PRO A 15 -3.44 -25.42 22.00
CA PRO A 15 -3.06 -24.27 21.20
C PRO A 15 -4.09 -23.16 21.42
N GLN A 16 -3.64 -22.03 21.96
CA GLN A 16 -4.50 -20.87 22.10
C GLN A 16 -4.92 -20.46 20.70
N HIS A 17 -6.21 -20.50 20.42
CA HIS A 17 -6.79 -19.94 19.20
C HIS A 17 -7.15 -18.49 19.48
N PRO A 18 -6.27 -17.51 19.17
CA PRO A 18 -6.59 -16.11 19.40
C PRO A 18 -7.84 -15.74 18.58
N ARG A 19 -8.80 -15.08 19.24
CA ARG A 19 -10.05 -14.64 18.59
C ARG A 19 -9.74 -13.63 17.48
N ASP A 20 -10.33 -13.83 16.31
CA ASP A 20 -10.20 -12.91 15.18
C ASP A 20 -10.64 -11.48 15.57
N PRO A 21 -9.80 -10.45 15.39
CA PRO A 21 -10.15 -9.06 15.67
C PRO A 21 -10.96 -8.40 14.53
N LEU A 22 -11.67 -9.16 13.69
CA LEU A 22 -12.43 -8.65 12.53
C LEU A 22 -13.32 -7.45 12.87
N ALA A 23 -14.07 -7.52 13.97
CA ALA A 23 -14.92 -6.41 14.41
C ALA A 23 -14.11 -5.12 14.66
N TRP A 24 -12.91 -5.22 15.23
CA TRP A 24 -12.00 -4.09 15.40
C TRP A 24 -11.45 -3.59 14.08
N CYS A 25 -11.09 -4.49 13.15
CA CYS A 25 -10.65 -4.08 11.81
C CYS A 25 -11.75 -3.28 11.08
N ILE A 26 -13.00 -3.73 11.17
CA ILE A 26 -14.16 -3.03 10.58
C ILE A 26 -14.37 -1.68 11.27
N ALA A 27 -14.39 -1.65 12.60
CA ALA A 27 -14.61 -0.40 13.35
C ALA A 27 -13.53 0.66 13.07
N ILE A 28 -12.25 0.25 13.04
CA ILE A 28 -11.13 1.15 12.72
C ILE A 28 -11.24 1.65 11.28
N ALA A 29 -11.51 0.77 10.32
CA ALA A 29 -11.66 1.16 8.92
C ALA A 29 -12.86 2.08 8.69
N ALA A 30 -13.99 1.84 9.37
CA ALA A 30 -15.18 2.70 9.30
C ALA A 30 -14.91 4.08 9.91
N ALA A 31 -14.29 4.15 11.09
CA ALA A 31 -13.90 5.41 11.72
C ALA A 31 -12.92 6.20 10.84
N TYR A 32 -11.96 5.50 10.23
CA TYR A 32 -11.04 6.08 9.27
C TYR A 32 -11.75 6.61 8.02
N ALA A 33 -12.69 5.86 7.44
CA ALA A 33 -13.45 6.29 6.26
C ALA A 33 -14.26 7.57 6.53
N LEU A 34 -14.88 7.67 7.71
CA LEU A 34 -15.60 8.88 8.13
C LEU A 34 -14.64 10.07 8.26
N LEU A 35 -13.48 9.87 8.89
CA LEU A 35 -12.47 10.91 9.08
C LEU A 35 -11.84 11.35 7.75
N ALA A 36 -11.48 10.42 6.88
CA ALA A 36 -10.89 10.68 5.58
C ALA A 36 -11.91 11.22 4.57
N GLY A 37 -13.19 10.86 4.69
CA GLY A 37 -14.28 11.38 3.86
C GLY A 37 -14.78 12.76 4.28
N TRP A 38 -14.47 13.21 5.50
CA TRP A 38 -14.90 14.52 5.99
C TRP A 38 -14.34 15.66 5.13
N GLN A 39 -15.22 16.46 4.53
CA GLN A 39 -14.84 17.55 3.59
C GLN A 39 -13.95 17.07 2.42
N ILE A 40 -14.20 15.87 1.88
CA ILE A 40 -13.39 15.34 0.76
C ILE A 40 -13.48 16.18 -0.52
N THR A 41 -14.53 17.00 -0.66
CA THR A 41 -14.73 17.91 -1.80
C THR A 41 -13.86 19.17 -1.74
N ILE A 42 -13.05 19.33 -0.69
CA ILE A 42 -12.14 20.45 -0.49
C ILE A 42 -10.71 19.90 -0.54
N PRO A 43 -9.81 20.48 -1.35
CA PRO A 43 -9.99 21.68 -2.20
C PRO A 43 -10.93 21.47 -3.39
N SER A 44 -11.67 22.50 -3.81
CA SER A 44 -12.56 22.37 -4.99
C SER A 44 -11.82 22.33 -6.33
N ALA A 45 -10.61 22.88 -6.37
CA ALA A 45 -9.74 22.85 -7.54
C ALA A 45 -8.88 21.57 -7.59
N LEU A 46 -8.37 21.26 -8.79
CA LEU A 46 -7.35 20.24 -8.99
C LEU A 46 -6.02 20.71 -8.39
N PHE A 47 -5.30 19.81 -7.74
CA PHE A 47 -3.99 20.11 -7.19
C PHE A 47 -3.04 18.92 -7.30
N PHE A 48 -1.73 19.20 -7.37
CA PHE A 48 -0.71 18.17 -7.56
C PHE A 48 -1.04 17.27 -8.77
N ASP A 49 -0.76 15.97 -8.72
CA ASP A 49 -0.98 15.03 -9.84
C ASP A 49 -2.47 14.83 -10.24
N GLU A 50 -3.44 15.40 -9.51
CA GLU A 50 -4.84 15.46 -9.99
C GLU A 50 -4.92 16.14 -11.38
N ILE A 51 -4.02 17.09 -11.65
CA ILE A 51 -3.90 17.79 -12.94
C ILE A 51 -3.55 16.85 -14.10
N HIS A 52 -3.05 15.64 -13.82
CA HIS A 52 -2.69 14.66 -14.83
C HIS A 52 -3.72 13.52 -14.90
N TYR A 53 -4.13 12.98 -13.74
CA TYR A 53 -4.97 11.78 -13.71
C TYR A 53 -6.44 12.08 -14.00
N ILE A 54 -6.97 13.22 -13.58
CA ILE A 54 -8.39 13.56 -13.84
C ILE A 54 -8.62 13.90 -15.31
N PRO A 55 -7.77 14.70 -16.00
CA PRO A 55 -7.90 14.85 -17.46
C PRO A 55 -7.86 13.51 -18.21
N ALA A 56 -6.97 12.60 -17.84
CA ALA A 56 -6.95 11.27 -18.46
C ALA A 56 -8.23 10.45 -18.16
N ALA A 57 -8.83 10.60 -16.97
CA ALA A 57 -10.13 10.01 -16.65
C ALA A 57 -11.28 10.63 -17.44
N ARG A 58 -11.23 11.95 -17.74
CA ARG A 58 -12.19 12.62 -18.63
C ARG A 58 -12.15 12.05 -20.03
N GLU A 59 -10.97 11.81 -20.58
CA GLU A 59 -10.83 11.21 -21.92
C GLU A 59 -11.37 9.78 -21.98
N LEU A 60 -11.18 8.97 -20.93
CA LEU A 60 -11.80 7.65 -20.79
C LEU A 60 -13.34 7.74 -20.84
N LEU A 61 -13.92 8.73 -20.15
CA LEU A 61 -15.37 8.95 -20.15
C LEU A 61 -15.89 9.50 -21.47
N ALA A 62 -15.18 10.45 -22.08
CA ALA A 62 -15.52 11.01 -23.38
C ALA A 62 -15.57 9.91 -24.45
N TRP A 63 -14.62 8.98 -24.40
CA TRP A 63 -14.66 7.79 -25.25
C TRP A 63 -15.89 6.92 -24.96
N TRP A 64 -16.18 6.60 -23.70
CA TRP A 64 -17.34 5.76 -23.35
C TRP A 64 -18.69 6.40 -23.76
N GLN A 65 -18.79 7.72 -23.69
CA GLN A 65 -20.03 8.46 -23.95
C GLN A 65 -20.23 8.81 -25.42
N GLY A 66 -19.16 9.15 -26.14
CA GLY A 66 -19.22 9.72 -27.48
C GLY A 66 -18.29 9.07 -28.51
N GLY A 67 -17.49 8.07 -28.12
CA GLY A 67 -16.51 7.43 -29.00
C GLY A 67 -15.29 8.30 -29.33
N THR A 68 -15.11 9.41 -28.61
CA THR A 68 -14.01 10.36 -28.81
C THR A 68 -13.26 10.57 -27.50
N GLY A 69 -12.00 10.13 -27.40
CA GLY A 69 -11.18 10.40 -26.21
C GLY A 69 -9.70 10.09 -26.45
N GLU A 70 -8.82 10.96 -25.99
CA GLU A 70 -7.37 10.83 -26.17
C GLU A 70 -6.72 9.87 -25.15
N TYR A 71 -5.70 9.14 -25.59
CA TYR A 71 -4.88 8.34 -24.68
C TYR A 71 -3.87 9.25 -23.94
N LEU A 72 -4.27 9.86 -22.83
CA LEU A 72 -3.41 10.72 -21.99
C LEU A 72 -2.70 9.94 -20.86
N ASN A 73 -1.65 10.56 -20.29
CA ASN A 73 -0.86 10.01 -19.16
C ASN A 73 -0.37 8.57 -19.45
N ARG A 74 0.24 8.38 -20.63
CA ARG A 74 0.62 7.06 -21.17
C ARG A 74 1.69 6.37 -20.32
N GLU A 75 2.52 7.13 -19.62
CA GLU A 75 3.58 6.64 -18.74
C GLU A 75 3.08 5.74 -17.60
N HIS A 76 1.78 5.73 -17.32
CA HIS A 76 1.16 4.89 -16.29
C HIS A 76 0.07 3.97 -16.86
N PRO A 77 -0.06 2.74 -16.31
CA PRO A 77 -1.19 1.84 -16.58
C PRO A 77 -2.58 2.49 -16.41
N LEU A 78 -3.61 1.87 -16.97
CA LEU A 78 -4.94 2.48 -17.09
C LEU A 78 -5.82 2.37 -15.83
N LEU A 79 -5.74 1.27 -15.07
CA LEU A 79 -6.78 0.92 -14.07
C LEU A 79 -7.04 2.03 -13.04
N GLY A 80 -6.01 2.72 -12.56
CA GLY A 80 -6.23 3.80 -11.58
C GLY A 80 -7.04 4.97 -12.16
N LYS A 81 -6.83 5.29 -13.45
CA LYS A 81 -7.59 6.32 -14.17
C LYS A 81 -9.01 5.83 -14.48
N GLU A 82 -9.17 4.55 -14.81
CA GLU A 82 -10.48 3.93 -15.00
C GLU A 82 -11.32 3.98 -13.72
N LEU A 83 -10.71 3.72 -12.56
CA LEU A 83 -11.41 3.84 -11.27
C LEU A 83 -11.79 5.29 -10.96
N ILE A 84 -10.95 6.27 -11.26
CA ILE A 84 -11.32 7.70 -11.14
C ILE A 84 -12.50 8.01 -12.08
N ALA A 85 -12.45 7.54 -13.32
CA ALA A 85 -13.53 7.71 -14.30
C ALA A 85 -14.84 7.09 -13.81
N VAL A 86 -14.82 5.92 -13.16
CA VAL A 86 -16.01 5.33 -12.51
C VAL A 86 -16.59 6.26 -11.44
N GLY A 87 -15.74 6.84 -10.59
CA GLY A 87 -16.19 7.82 -9.59
C GLY A 87 -16.86 9.04 -10.22
N MET A 88 -16.25 9.57 -11.28
CA MET A 88 -16.78 10.70 -12.06
C MET A 88 -18.10 10.36 -12.78
N ALA A 89 -18.24 9.15 -13.32
CA ALA A 89 -19.47 8.71 -13.97
C ALA A 89 -20.65 8.61 -12.97
N LEU A 90 -20.38 8.19 -11.74
CA LEU A 90 -21.40 7.99 -10.70
C LEU A 90 -21.78 9.29 -9.97
N PHE A 91 -20.83 10.19 -9.75
CA PHE A 91 -21.02 11.38 -8.90
C PHE A 91 -20.74 12.71 -9.60
N GLY A 92 -20.40 12.69 -10.90
CA GLY A 92 -20.12 13.84 -11.74
C GLY A 92 -18.63 14.22 -11.79
N ASP A 93 -18.26 15.02 -12.80
CA ASP A 93 -16.92 15.62 -12.93
C ASP A 93 -16.76 16.80 -11.95
N ASN A 94 -16.59 16.46 -10.68
CA ASN A 94 -16.43 17.39 -9.57
C ASN A 94 -15.59 16.73 -8.47
N PRO A 95 -15.15 17.48 -7.43
CA PRO A 95 -14.30 16.95 -6.36
C PRO A 95 -14.79 15.67 -5.68
N LEU A 96 -16.11 15.46 -5.56
CA LEU A 96 -16.65 14.22 -5.01
C LEU A 96 -16.38 13.05 -5.96
N GLY A 97 -16.73 13.18 -7.23
CA GLY A 97 -16.50 12.13 -8.24
C GLY A 97 -15.02 11.80 -8.43
N TRP A 98 -14.13 12.80 -8.33
CA TRP A 98 -12.69 12.60 -8.41
C TRP A 98 -12.14 11.75 -7.25
N ARG A 99 -12.66 11.96 -6.03
CA ARG A 99 -12.03 11.47 -4.79
C ARG A 99 -12.80 10.38 -4.05
N ILE A 100 -14.03 10.06 -4.45
CA ILE A 100 -14.82 8.98 -3.83
C ILE A 100 -14.17 7.59 -4.00
N MET A 101 -13.55 7.33 -5.16
CA MET A 101 -12.85 6.07 -5.42
C MET A 101 -11.52 5.98 -4.66
N PRO A 102 -10.67 7.04 -4.65
CA PRO A 102 -9.55 7.12 -3.70
C PRO A 102 -9.96 6.89 -2.24
N LEU A 103 -11.09 7.45 -1.78
CA LEU A 103 -11.61 7.23 -0.43
C LEU A 103 -11.92 5.76 -0.16
N ALA A 104 -12.68 5.14 -1.07
CA ALA A 104 -13.08 3.74 -0.95
C ALA A 104 -11.86 2.80 -0.94
N PHE A 105 -10.91 3.02 -1.85
CA PHE A 105 -9.73 2.17 -1.96
C PHE A 105 -8.70 2.43 -0.86
N GLY A 106 -8.53 3.66 -0.40
CA GLY A 106 -7.71 3.96 0.78
C GLY A 106 -8.26 3.31 2.06
N THR A 107 -9.58 3.31 2.23
CA THR A 107 -10.26 2.57 3.30
C THR A 107 -10.05 1.06 3.17
N LEU A 108 -10.19 0.52 1.96
CA LEU A 108 -9.92 -0.89 1.67
C LEU A 108 -8.45 -1.25 1.96
N ALA A 109 -7.49 -0.37 1.63
CA ALA A 109 -6.09 -0.57 1.91
C ALA A 109 -5.83 -0.73 3.42
N LEU A 110 -6.43 0.14 4.24
CA LEU A 110 -6.33 0.05 5.70
C LEU A 110 -6.88 -1.28 6.21
N PHE A 111 -8.11 -1.62 5.80
CA PHE A 111 -8.78 -2.84 6.21
C PHE A 111 -7.97 -4.08 5.82
N ALA A 112 -7.64 -4.21 4.53
CA ALA A 112 -6.90 -5.34 4.00
C ALA A 112 -5.50 -5.46 4.62
N ALA A 113 -4.80 -4.35 4.88
CA ALA A 113 -3.49 -4.39 5.54
C ALA A 113 -3.60 -4.93 6.97
N MET A 114 -4.60 -4.52 7.76
CA MET A 114 -4.85 -5.11 9.08
C MET A 114 -5.15 -6.61 8.97
N ARG A 115 -5.96 -7.01 8.00
CA ARG A 115 -6.27 -8.42 7.79
C ARG A 115 -5.04 -9.23 7.38
N ALA A 116 -4.17 -8.70 6.53
CA ALA A 116 -2.89 -9.31 6.18
C ALA A 116 -2.02 -9.55 7.42
N LEU A 117 -1.88 -8.54 8.28
CA LEU A 117 -1.10 -8.67 9.50
C LEU A 117 -1.71 -9.69 10.48
N TRP A 118 -3.04 -9.74 10.58
CA TRP A 118 -3.74 -10.73 11.38
C TRP A 118 -3.45 -12.16 10.92
N HIS A 119 -3.69 -12.48 9.65
CA HIS A 119 -3.47 -13.85 9.16
C HIS A 119 -1.98 -14.23 9.17
N ALA A 120 -1.08 -13.27 8.98
CA ALA A 120 0.35 -13.48 9.09
C ALA A 120 0.79 -13.79 10.53
N SER A 121 0.33 -13.00 11.51
CA SER A 121 0.89 -13.01 12.88
C SER A 121 0.04 -13.71 13.94
N LEU A 122 -1.28 -13.78 13.75
CA LEU A 122 -2.29 -14.12 14.77
C LEU A 122 -2.22 -13.26 16.04
N ASP A 123 -1.68 -12.04 15.92
CA ASP A 123 -1.55 -11.11 17.04
C ASP A 123 -2.64 -10.03 16.98
N ARG A 124 -3.63 -10.14 17.86
CA ARG A 124 -4.77 -9.22 17.94
C ARG A 124 -4.33 -7.79 18.26
N PHE A 125 -3.38 -7.62 19.17
CA PHE A 125 -2.91 -6.29 19.55
C PHE A 125 -2.11 -5.68 18.40
N ALA A 126 -1.17 -6.41 17.82
CA ALA A 126 -0.40 -5.91 16.67
C ALA A 126 -1.32 -5.52 15.51
N THR A 127 -2.39 -6.29 15.27
CA THR A 127 -3.38 -5.99 14.22
C THR A 127 -4.08 -4.64 14.47
N ALA A 128 -4.64 -4.44 15.67
CA ALA A 128 -5.32 -3.19 16.01
C ALA A 128 -4.35 -1.99 16.07
N ALA A 129 -3.17 -2.19 16.66
CA ALA A 129 -2.10 -1.21 16.70
C ALA A 129 -1.67 -0.78 15.29
N PHE A 130 -1.51 -1.73 14.36
CA PHE A 130 -1.19 -1.44 12.97
C PHE A 130 -2.28 -0.61 12.28
N GLY A 131 -3.55 -0.93 12.53
CA GLY A 131 -4.68 -0.13 12.03
C GLY A 131 -4.60 1.33 12.49
N VAL A 132 -4.37 1.56 13.78
CA VAL A 132 -4.20 2.92 14.33
C VAL A 132 -3.00 3.60 13.67
N LEU A 133 -1.82 2.98 13.73
CA LEU A 133 -0.58 3.53 13.18
C LEU A 133 -0.70 3.89 11.69
N LEU A 134 -1.34 3.04 10.89
CA LEU A 134 -1.49 3.28 9.46
C LEU A 134 -2.50 4.39 9.17
N ALA A 135 -3.60 4.44 9.91
CA ALA A 135 -4.58 5.53 9.84
C ALA A 135 -3.97 6.88 10.23
N THR A 136 -3.08 6.90 11.24
CA THR A 136 -2.42 8.12 11.76
C THR A 136 -1.01 8.33 11.23
N GLY A 137 -0.58 7.54 10.23
CA GLY A 137 0.76 7.58 9.63
C GLY A 137 0.93 8.61 8.50
N PHE A 138 -0.08 9.44 8.27
CA PHE A 138 -0.16 10.57 7.34
C PHE A 138 -0.27 10.17 5.86
N HIS A 139 0.62 9.30 5.37
CA HIS A 139 0.62 8.90 3.96
C HIS A 139 -0.74 8.39 3.48
N LEU A 140 -1.31 7.40 4.20
CA LEU A 140 -2.57 6.80 3.79
C LEU A 140 -3.70 7.83 3.83
N PHE A 141 -3.75 8.66 4.87
CA PHE A 141 -4.73 9.74 4.99
C PHE A 141 -4.68 10.72 3.81
N VAL A 142 -3.50 11.23 3.45
CA VAL A 142 -3.36 12.15 2.31
C VAL A 142 -3.78 11.48 1.00
N HIS A 143 -3.30 10.25 0.75
CA HIS A 143 -3.56 9.53 -0.51
C HIS A 143 -5.00 9.02 -0.66
N THR A 144 -5.74 8.93 0.44
CA THR A 144 -7.18 8.59 0.46
C THR A 144 -8.04 9.80 0.08
N ARG A 145 -7.48 11.02 0.12
CA ARG A 145 -8.18 12.29 -0.10
C ARG A 145 -7.81 13.00 -1.41
N ILE A 146 -7.06 12.35 -2.29
CA ILE A 146 -6.59 12.93 -3.55
C ILE A 146 -6.71 11.89 -4.66
N ALA A 147 -7.06 12.32 -5.87
CA ALA A 147 -7.20 11.44 -7.03
C ALA A 147 -5.85 11.01 -7.62
N MET A 148 -5.09 10.20 -6.89
CA MET A 148 -3.80 9.64 -7.31
C MET A 148 -3.82 8.11 -7.44
N LEU A 149 -2.98 7.59 -8.33
CA LEU A 149 -2.90 6.16 -8.64
C LEU A 149 -2.36 5.30 -7.48
N ASP A 150 -1.52 5.91 -6.63
CA ASP A 150 -0.82 5.23 -5.53
C ASP A 150 -1.77 4.60 -4.50
N GLY A 151 -2.91 5.26 -4.22
CA GLY A 151 -3.94 4.75 -3.31
C GLY A 151 -4.53 3.42 -3.79
N PHE A 152 -4.87 3.33 -5.09
CA PHE A 152 -5.38 2.11 -5.70
C PHE A 152 -4.33 0.99 -5.69
N MET A 153 -3.09 1.30 -6.06
CA MET A 153 -1.98 0.35 -6.01
C MET A 153 -1.81 -0.23 -4.59
N ALA A 154 -1.76 0.63 -3.57
CA ALA A 154 -1.58 0.20 -2.19
C ALA A 154 -2.75 -0.67 -1.70
N ALA A 155 -3.98 -0.33 -2.09
CA ALA A 155 -5.17 -1.11 -1.76
C ALA A 155 -5.10 -2.53 -2.33
N PHE A 156 -4.78 -2.66 -3.61
CA PHE A 156 -4.67 -3.97 -4.26
C PHE A 156 -3.49 -4.79 -3.72
N LEU A 157 -2.33 -4.16 -3.43
CA LEU A 157 -1.22 -4.84 -2.75
C LEU A 157 -1.62 -5.34 -1.35
N ALA A 158 -2.37 -4.54 -0.58
CA ALA A 158 -2.85 -4.94 0.74
C ALA A 158 -3.85 -6.10 0.66
N VAL A 159 -4.76 -6.10 -0.32
CA VAL A 159 -5.66 -7.23 -0.60
C VAL A 159 -4.86 -8.48 -1.00
N ALA A 160 -3.87 -8.35 -1.89
CA ALA A 160 -3.03 -9.47 -2.28
C ALA A 160 -2.29 -10.08 -1.08
N ALA A 161 -1.70 -9.23 -0.23
CA ALA A 161 -1.03 -9.65 1.00
C ALA A 161 -1.99 -10.33 1.98
N TRP A 162 -3.21 -9.80 2.13
CA TRP A 162 -4.25 -10.41 2.96
C TRP A 162 -4.62 -11.81 2.47
N GLN A 163 -4.99 -11.91 1.21
CA GLN A 163 -5.44 -13.17 0.63
C GLN A 163 -4.32 -14.21 0.64
N LEU A 164 -3.06 -13.80 0.43
CA LEU A 164 -1.90 -14.69 0.51
C LEU A 164 -1.67 -15.19 1.93
N ALA A 165 -1.62 -14.28 2.91
CA ALA A 165 -1.41 -14.65 4.31
C ALA A 165 -2.53 -15.57 4.81
N ALA A 166 -3.77 -15.30 4.40
CA ALA A 166 -4.92 -16.15 4.71
C ALA A 166 -4.84 -17.51 3.99
N ALA A 167 -4.38 -17.58 2.74
CA ALA A 167 -4.18 -18.85 2.02
C ALA A 167 -3.17 -19.77 2.73
N ILE A 168 -2.12 -19.18 3.29
CA ILE A 168 -1.08 -19.90 4.06
C ILE A 168 -1.63 -20.35 5.41
N ARG A 169 -2.42 -19.49 6.07
CA ARG A 169 -2.96 -19.74 7.41
C ARG A 169 -4.12 -20.73 7.43
N GLU A 170 -4.95 -20.69 6.39
CA GLU A 170 -6.18 -21.47 6.19
C GLU A 170 -6.09 -22.23 4.85
N PRO A 171 -5.24 -23.27 4.74
CA PRO A 171 -4.97 -23.94 3.48
C PRO A 171 -6.18 -24.62 2.84
N GLU A 172 -7.20 -24.97 3.62
CA GLU A 172 -8.48 -25.48 3.15
C GLU A 172 -9.18 -24.50 2.19
N ASN A 173 -8.91 -23.20 2.38
CA ASN A 173 -9.39 -22.10 1.53
C ASN A 173 -8.30 -21.62 0.55
N GLY A 174 -7.14 -22.28 0.51
CA GLY A 174 -5.94 -21.78 -0.15
C GLY A 174 -6.12 -21.51 -1.64
N ARG A 175 -6.85 -22.36 -2.38
CA ARG A 175 -7.00 -22.23 -3.83
C ARG A 175 -7.66 -20.92 -4.25
N TRP A 176 -8.86 -20.63 -3.74
CA TRP A 176 -9.58 -19.41 -4.11
C TRP A 176 -8.89 -18.16 -3.55
N ARG A 177 -8.26 -18.27 -2.38
CA ARG A 177 -7.48 -17.17 -1.81
C ARG A 177 -6.26 -16.84 -2.68
N LEU A 178 -5.53 -17.83 -3.21
CA LEU A 178 -4.44 -17.61 -4.16
C LEU A 178 -4.93 -17.02 -5.48
N ALA A 179 -6.10 -17.43 -5.97
CA ALA A 179 -6.71 -16.81 -7.15
C ALA A 179 -6.99 -15.31 -6.92
N LEU A 180 -7.56 -14.95 -5.77
CA LEU A 180 -7.77 -13.55 -5.40
C LEU A 180 -6.46 -12.78 -5.18
N THR A 181 -5.43 -13.42 -4.61
CA THR A 181 -4.08 -12.84 -4.59
C THR A 181 -3.62 -12.51 -5.99
N GLY A 182 -3.76 -13.45 -6.93
CA GLY A 182 -3.38 -13.26 -8.33
C GLY A 182 -4.06 -12.08 -8.99
N ILE A 183 -5.39 -12.01 -8.85
CA ILE A 183 -6.22 -10.92 -9.38
C ILE A 183 -5.79 -9.58 -8.79
N ALA A 184 -5.66 -9.51 -7.45
CA ALA A 184 -5.25 -8.29 -6.78
C ALA A 184 -3.84 -7.84 -7.19
N LEU A 185 -2.88 -8.76 -7.39
CA LEU A 185 -1.55 -8.41 -7.90
C LEU A 185 -1.61 -7.84 -9.33
N GLY A 186 -2.43 -8.41 -10.21
CA GLY A 186 -2.66 -7.88 -11.54
C GLY A 186 -3.22 -6.46 -11.51
N CYS A 187 -4.25 -6.23 -10.68
CA CYS A 187 -4.82 -4.90 -10.47
C CYS A 187 -3.82 -3.91 -9.84
N ALA A 188 -2.98 -4.35 -8.91
CA ALA A 188 -1.95 -3.49 -8.32
C ALA A 188 -0.94 -3.00 -9.37
N MET A 189 -0.43 -3.91 -10.21
CA MET A 189 0.45 -3.56 -11.33
C MET A 189 -0.25 -2.65 -12.35
N ALA A 190 -1.54 -2.90 -12.59
CA ALA A 190 -2.37 -2.12 -13.51
C ALA A 190 -2.77 -0.75 -12.96
N ALA A 191 -2.63 -0.51 -11.65
CA ALA A 191 -2.76 0.82 -11.07
C ALA A 191 -1.44 1.59 -11.16
N LYS A 192 -0.31 0.97 -10.80
CA LYS A 192 1.01 1.60 -10.85
C LYS A 192 2.15 0.56 -10.86
N TRP A 193 3.16 0.75 -11.71
CA TRP A 193 4.30 -0.17 -11.84
C TRP A 193 5.18 -0.29 -10.60
N ASN A 194 5.07 0.64 -9.65
CA ASN A 194 5.73 0.53 -8.34
C ASN A 194 5.30 -0.77 -7.59
N ALA A 195 4.18 -1.40 -7.98
CA ALA A 195 3.75 -2.68 -7.44
C ALA A 195 4.54 -3.90 -7.98
N ILE A 196 5.17 -3.80 -9.15
CA ILE A 196 5.79 -4.96 -9.85
C ILE A 196 6.81 -5.69 -8.96
N PRO A 197 7.78 -5.02 -8.30
CA PRO A 197 8.74 -5.72 -7.45
C PRO A 197 8.09 -6.52 -6.32
N LEU A 198 6.98 -6.01 -5.77
CA LEU A 198 6.22 -6.71 -4.72
C LEU A 198 5.34 -7.83 -5.29
N ALA A 199 4.80 -7.68 -6.50
CA ALA A 199 3.94 -8.67 -7.13
C ALA A 199 4.65 -9.99 -7.44
N VAL A 200 5.97 -9.96 -7.66
CA VAL A 200 6.76 -11.16 -7.94
C VAL A 200 7.06 -11.97 -6.65
N ILE A 201 7.11 -11.31 -5.49
CA ILE A 201 7.56 -11.93 -4.23
C ILE A 201 6.69 -13.12 -3.80
N PRO A 202 5.34 -13.07 -3.83
CA PRO A 202 4.51 -14.22 -3.45
C PRO A 202 4.85 -15.50 -4.21
N GLY A 203 5.06 -15.41 -5.54
CA GLY A 203 5.44 -16.54 -6.38
C GLY A 203 6.82 -17.08 -6.02
N LEU A 204 7.80 -16.20 -5.86
CA LEU A 204 9.17 -16.58 -5.45
C LEU A 204 9.22 -17.18 -4.04
N ALA A 205 8.45 -16.63 -3.10
CA ALA A 205 8.35 -17.15 -1.75
C ALA A 205 7.70 -18.54 -1.74
N PHE A 206 6.67 -18.75 -2.57
CA PHE A 206 6.06 -20.07 -2.75
C PHE A 206 7.06 -21.08 -3.32
N PHE A 207 7.80 -20.69 -4.35
CA PHE A 207 8.87 -21.50 -4.94
C PHE A 207 9.96 -21.86 -3.90
N ALA A 208 10.47 -20.87 -3.17
CA ALA A 208 11.51 -21.06 -2.15
C ALA A 208 11.04 -21.98 -1.03
N ALA A 209 9.81 -21.80 -0.54
CA ALA A 209 9.22 -22.68 0.48
C ALA A 209 9.07 -24.13 -0.02
N ARG A 210 8.71 -24.33 -1.29
CA ARG A 210 8.64 -25.65 -1.92
C ARG A 210 10.01 -26.30 -2.08
N LEU A 211 11.01 -25.52 -2.47
CA LEU A 211 12.39 -25.97 -2.61
C LEU A 211 12.98 -26.41 -1.26
N ALA A 212 12.79 -25.58 -0.22
CA ALA A 212 13.25 -25.86 1.13
C ALA A 212 12.60 -27.11 1.75
N ALA A 213 11.41 -27.49 1.31
CA ALA A 213 10.73 -28.69 1.78
C ALA A 213 11.34 -30.02 1.27
N GLY A 214 12.33 -29.98 0.37
CA GLY A 214 13.16 -31.14 0.00
C GLY A 214 12.40 -32.33 -0.62
N ARG A 215 11.26 -32.10 -1.28
CA ARG A 215 10.39 -33.17 -1.80
C ARG A 215 10.92 -33.69 -3.15
N ARG A 216 10.90 -35.03 -3.34
CA ARG A 216 11.29 -35.71 -4.61
C ARG A 216 10.54 -35.23 -5.86
N ARG A 217 9.36 -34.60 -5.72
CA ARG A 217 8.55 -34.05 -6.82
C ARG A 217 8.22 -32.58 -6.57
N LEU A 218 9.21 -31.70 -6.73
CA LEU A 218 9.10 -30.26 -6.45
C LEU A 218 7.86 -29.61 -7.10
N LEU A 219 7.65 -29.88 -8.40
CA LEU A 219 6.60 -29.22 -9.19
C LEU A 219 5.18 -29.70 -8.85
N LEU A 220 5.01 -31.00 -8.59
CA LEU A 220 3.71 -31.67 -8.53
C LEU A 220 3.29 -32.11 -7.12
N SER A 221 4.17 -31.97 -6.11
CA SER A 221 3.82 -32.31 -4.74
C SER A 221 2.73 -31.40 -4.21
N ARG A 222 1.62 -31.98 -3.75
CA ARG A 222 0.56 -31.28 -3.01
C ARG A 222 0.85 -31.17 -1.52
N ARG A 223 1.78 -31.96 -0.98
CA ARG A 223 2.10 -31.98 0.46
C ARG A 223 3.21 -30.97 0.76
N GLY A 224 3.02 -30.17 1.81
CA GLY A 224 4.03 -29.23 2.33
C GLY A 224 3.67 -27.75 2.15
N ALA A 225 4.51 -26.90 2.75
CA ALA A 225 4.43 -25.45 2.73
C ALA A 225 4.52 -24.85 1.30
N PRO A 226 4.06 -23.60 1.09
CA PRO A 226 3.40 -22.77 2.10
C PRO A 226 1.90 -23.04 2.23
N VAL A 227 1.26 -23.58 1.18
CA VAL A 227 -0.17 -23.95 1.16
C VAL A 227 -0.31 -25.44 0.83
N PRO A 228 -0.52 -26.32 1.83
CA PRO A 228 -0.86 -27.72 1.59
C PRO A 228 -2.07 -27.88 0.65
N GLY A 229 -2.00 -28.84 -0.27
CA GLY A 229 -3.02 -29.09 -1.29
C GLY A 229 -2.69 -28.46 -2.66
N ILE A 230 -1.88 -27.40 -2.69
CA ILE A 230 -1.57 -26.63 -3.91
C ILE A 230 -0.19 -26.99 -4.46
N THR A 231 -0.10 -27.40 -5.72
CA THR A 231 1.19 -27.70 -6.37
C THR A 231 1.93 -26.42 -6.74
N LEU A 232 3.23 -26.50 -7.03
CA LEU A 232 3.99 -25.33 -7.50
C LEU A 232 3.52 -24.89 -8.90
N VAL A 233 3.11 -25.82 -9.76
CA VAL A 233 2.51 -25.50 -11.07
C VAL A 233 1.20 -24.73 -10.90
N GLU A 234 0.33 -25.19 -9.99
CA GLU A 234 -0.92 -24.49 -9.70
C GLU A 234 -0.66 -23.11 -9.08
N ALA A 235 0.31 -23.00 -8.16
CA ALA A 235 0.71 -21.71 -7.61
C ALA A 235 1.28 -20.77 -8.69
N PHE A 236 2.01 -21.28 -9.68
CA PHE A 236 2.49 -20.48 -10.82
C PHE A 236 1.34 -19.95 -11.69
N VAL A 237 0.25 -20.72 -11.85
CA VAL A 237 -0.96 -20.21 -12.50
C VAL A 237 -1.53 -19.04 -11.70
N TRP A 238 -1.77 -19.23 -10.40
CA TRP A 238 -2.41 -18.21 -9.57
C TRP A 238 -1.54 -16.98 -9.29
N LEU A 239 -0.23 -17.14 -9.13
CA LEU A 239 0.68 -16.07 -8.70
C LEU A 239 1.60 -15.57 -9.83
N GLY A 240 1.54 -16.18 -11.01
CA GLY A 240 2.31 -15.77 -12.19
C GLY A 240 1.41 -15.44 -13.38
N ILE A 241 0.64 -16.41 -13.87
CA ILE A 241 -0.18 -16.24 -15.08
C ILE A 241 -1.37 -15.30 -14.83
N VAL A 242 -2.14 -15.53 -13.76
CA VAL A 242 -3.35 -14.76 -13.46
C VAL A 242 -3.08 -13.26 -13.25
N PRO A 243 -2.06 -12.83 -12.48
CA PRO A 243 -1.69 -11.42 -12.39
C PRO A 243 -1.41 -10.78 -13.75
N LEU A 244 -0.66 -11.46 -14.62
CA LEU A 244 -0.31 -10.94 -15.95
C LEU A 244 -1.52 -10.88 -16.87
N ALA A 245 -2.42 -11.86 -16.81
CA ALA A 245 -3.66 -11.87 -17.58
C ALA A 245 -4.59 -10.72 -17.12
N VAL A 246 -4.80 -10.56 -15.82
CA VAL A 246 -5.60 -9.45 -15.27
C VAL A 246 -4.98 -8.12 -15.63
N TYR A 247 -3.67 -7.96 -15.47
CA TYR A 247 -2.95 -6.77 -15.88
C TYR A 247 -3.18 -6.45 -17.36
N ALA A 248 -3.00 -7.41 -18.28
CA ALA A 248 -3.23 -7.22 -19.70
C ALA A 248 -4.70 -6.85 -20.02
N LEU A 249 -5.67 -7.47 -19.33
CA LEU A 249 -7.09 -7.18 -19.51
C LEU A 249 -7.45 -5.72 -19.14
N THR A 250 -6.74 -5.10 -18.19
CA THR A 250 -6.97 -3.67 -17.87
C THR A 250 -6.56 -2.72 -19.00
N PHE A 251 -5.80 -3.18 -19.99
CA PHE A 251 -5.46 -2.35 -21.15
C PHE A 251 -6.52 -2.39 -22.25
N VAL A 252 -7.52 -3.27 -22.13
CA VAL A 252 -8.53 -3.50 -23.16
C VAL A 252 -9.22 -2.19 -23.60
N PRO A 253 -9.68 -1.31 -22.69
CA PRO A 253 -10.27 -0.01 -23.10
C PRO A 253 -9.33 0.83 -23.95
N GLY A 254 -8.02 0.73 -23.73
CA GLY A 254 -6.99 1.44 -24.48
C GLY A 254 -6.93 1.13 -25.97
N TYR A 255 -7.52 0.03 -26.45
CA TYR A 255 -7.58 -0.27 -27.89
C TYR A 255 -8.45 0.72 -28.65
N TRP A 256 -9.43 1.32 -27.98
CA TRP A 256 -10.39 2.22 -28.58
C TRP A 256 -10.22 3.67 -28.12
N LEU A 257 -9.27 3.95 -27.22
CA LEU A 257 -8.94 5.32 -26.81
C LEU A 257 -8.23 6.06 -27.94
N THR A 258 -9.03 6.68 -28.81
CA THR A 258 -8.79 7.76 -29.79
C THR A 258 -9.92 7.70 -30.81
N GLU A 259 -9.92 8.57 -31.83
CA GLU A 259 -10.87 8.46 -32.94
C GLU A 259 -10.69 7.13 -33.71
N TYR A 260 -11.79 6.57 -34.24
CA TYR A 260 -11.76 5.34 -35.04
C TYR A 260 -10.77 5.42 -36.23
N LEU A 261 -10.65 6.60 -36.84
CA LEU A 261 -9.72 6.85 -37.95
C LEU A 261 -8.28 7.12 -37.52
N ARG A 262 -8.03 7.31 -36.22
CA ARG A 262 -6.70 7.53 -35.63
C ARG A 262 -6.47 6.52 -34.51
N PRO A 263 -6.07 5.27 -34.81
CA PRO A 263 -5.96 4.22 -33.82
C PRO A 263 -4.97 4.57 -32.71
N SER A 264 -5.25 4.10 -31.50
CA SER A 264 -4.44 4.37 -30.32
C SER A 264 -3.04 3.76 -30.43
N PRO A 265 -2.07 4.19 -29.59
CA PRO A 265 -0.77 3.54 -29.52
C PRO A 265 -0.88 2.04 -29.22
N LEU A 266 -1.85 1.64 -28.38
CA LEU A 266 -2.11 0.24 -28.09
C LEU A 266 -2.64 -0.52 -29.31
N ALA A 267 -3.56 0.08 -30.07
CA ALA A 267 -4.12 -0.53 -31.27
C ALA A 267 -3.09 -0.66 -32.40
N THR A 268 -2.18 0.30 -32.52
CA THR A 268 -1.15 0.33 -33.58
C THR A 268 0.07 -0.55 -33.26
N GLN A 269 0.53 -0.56 -32.01
CA GLN A 269 1.80 -1.20 -31.63
C GLN A 269 1.61 -2.47 -30.79
N GLY A 270 0.37 -2.75 -30.39
CA GLY A 270 0.05 -3.81 -29.45
C GLY A 270 0.58 -3.53 -28.04
N LEU A 271 0.31 -4.47 -27.14
CA LEU A 271 0.65 -4.33 -25.72
C LEU A 271 2.16 -4.17 -25.51
N ILE A 272 2.97 -4.96 -26.22
CA ILE A 272 4.45 -4.93 -26.08
C ILE A 272 5.01 -3.58 -26.54
N GLY A 273 4.58 -3.07 -27.69
CA GLY A 273 5.06 -1.79 -28.21
C GLY A 273 4.68 -0.63 -27.30
N LEU A 274 3.44 -0.60 -26.81
CA LEU A 274 3.01 0.38 -25.81
C LEU A 274 3.91 0.36 -24.56
N HIS A 275 4.23 -0.83 -24.04
CA HIS A 275 5.11 -0.94 -22.87
C HIS A 275 6.54 -0.46 -23.12
N GLY A 276 7.03 -0.60 -24.35
CA GLY A 276 8.28 0.03 -24.79
C GLY A 276 8.22 1.54 -24.64
N GLN A 277 7.17 2.18 -25.16
CA GLN A 277 6.96 3.62 -25.04
C GLN A 277 6.79 4.08 -23.57
N MET A 278 6.02 3.33 -22.79
CA MET A 278 5.85 3.61 -21.36
C MET A 278 7.20 3.60 -20.63
N LEU A 279 8.06 2.64 -20.95
CA LEU A 279 9.40 2.55 -20.37
C LEU A 279 10.30 3.70 -20.82
N GLU A 280 10.21 4.14 -22.07
CA GLU A 280 10.93 5.31 -22.57
C GLU A 280 10.50 6.58 -21.83
N LEU A 281 9.19 6.80 -21.65
CA LEU A 281 8.65 7.92 -20.88
C LEU A 281 9.13 7.90 -19.42
N GLN A 282 9.17 6.72 -18.78
CA GLN A 282 9.65 6.59 -17.40
C GLN A 282 11.18 6.83 -17.26
N LYS A 283 11.94 6.65 -18.35
CA LYS A 283 13.40 6.89 -18.38
C LYS A 283 13.77 8.31 -18.82
N GLN A 284 12.78 9.12 -19.23
CA GLN A 284 13.03 10.45 -19.72
C GLN A 284 13.77 11.28 -18.66
N ILE A 285 14.81 11.99 -19.09
CA ILE A 285 15.51 12.95 -18.24
C ILE A 285 14.63 14.19 -18.18
N LEU A 286 14.18 14.51 -16.97
CA LEU A 286 13.33 15.64 -16.68
C LEU A 286 14.14 16.71 -15.94
N ASP A 287 13.72 17.96 -16.07
CA ASP A 287 14.29 19.05 -15.30
C ASP A 287 14.11 18.79 -13.79
N PRO A 288 15.10 19.19 -12.96
CA PRO A 288 14.99 19.01 -11.52
C PRO A 288 13.76 19.72 -10.95
N HIS A 289 12.99 19.00 -10.14
CA HIS A 289 11.81 19.57 -9.48
C HIS A 289 12.18 20.07 -8.08
N PRO A 290 11.72 21.27 -7.64
CA PRO A 290 12.07 21.81 -6.32
C PRO A 290 11.72 20.88 -5.15
N TYR A 291 10.62 20.12 -5.27
CA TYR A 291 10.19 19.13 -4.28
C TYR A 291 10.76 17.72 -4.48
N GLN A 292 11.69 17.52 -5.42
CA GLN A 292 12.32 16.22 -5.58
C GLN A 292 13.09 15.82 -4.30
N SER A 293 13.14 14.52 -4.04
CA SER A 293 13.71 13.96 -2.82
C SER A 293 14.27 12.56 -3.07
N THR A 294 15.09 12.08 -2.15
CA THR A 294 15.82 10.81 -2.28
C THR A 294 15.43 9.82 -1.18
N TRP A 295 15.61 8.52 -1.45
CA TRP A 295 15.22 7.47 -0.51
C TRP A 295 15.78 7.62 0.92
N PRO A 296 17.01 8.12 1.18
CA PRO A 296 17.47 8.34 2.56
C PRO A 296 16.66 9.42 3.26
N GLN A 297 16.29 10.49 2.53
CA GLN A 297 15.44 11.55 3.07
C GLN A 297 14.05 11.03 3.41
N TRP A 298 13.57 10.04 2.66
CA TRP A 298 12.27 9.43 2.93
C TRP A 298 12.28 8.60 4.20
N VAL A 299 13.27 7.70 4.33
CA VAL A 299 13.48 6.83 5.49
C VAL A 299 13.63 7.65 6.77
N LEU A 300 14.37 8.75 6.72
CA LEU A 300 14.61 9.63 7.87
C LEU A 300 13.54 10.72 8.04
N ASN A 301 12.55 10.78 7.13
CA ASN A 301 11.51 11.80 7.12
C ASN A 301 12.06 13.24 7.12
N THR A 302 13.17 13.51 6.43
CA THR A 302 13.85 14.82 6.48
C THR A 302 13.49 15.78 5.34
N ARG A 303 12.82 15.27 4.29
CA ARG A 303 12.34 16.07 3.15
C ARG A 303 10.85 15.82 2.95
N GLY A 304 10.06 16.87 3.00
CA GLY A 304 8.62 16.83 2.71
C GLY A 304 8.32 17.29 1.29
N ILE A 305 7.06 17.11 0.88
CA ILE A 305 6.52 17.66 -0.36
C ILE A 305 5.17 18.32 -0.07
N TRP A 306 4.96 19.51 -0.63
CA TRP A 306 3.66 20.18 -0.60
C TRP A 306 2.90 19.84 -1.88
N TYR A 307 1.75 19.20 -1.73
CA TYR A 307 0.80 18.97 -2.82
C TYR A 307 -0.03 20.21 -3.11
N LEU A 308 -0.24 21.02 -2.08
CA LEU A 308 -0.99 22.27 -2.15
C LEU A 308 -0.42 23.22 -1.11
N TYR A 309 -0.21 24.48 -1.47
CA TYR A 309 -0.05 25.55 -0.49
C TYR A 309 -0.41 26.91 -1.11
N GLU A 310 -1.71 27.20 -1.17
CA GLU A 310 -2.24 28.38 -1.87
C GLU A 310 -3.58 28.84 -1.27
N VAL A 311 -4.06 30.01 -1.70
CA VAL A 311 -5.39 30.50 -1.36
C VAL A 311 -6.40 29.83 -2.29
N THR A 312 -7.22 28.94 -1.73
CA THR A 312 -8.27 28.23 -2.45
C THR A 312 -9.49 28.02 -1.56
N ASP A 313 -10.68 28.00 -2.16
CA ASP A 313 -11.95 27.99 -1.42
C ASP A 313 -12.03 29.12 -0.36
N GLY A 314 -11.56 30.32 -0.72
CA GLY A 314 -11.65 31.53 0.09
C GLY A 314 -10.67 31.64 1.28
N THR A 315 -9.73 30.71 1.45
CA THR A 315 -8.77 30.72 2.58
C THR A 315 -7.42 30.13 2.17
N GLN A 316 -6.36 30.44 2.91
CA GLN A 316 -5.10 29.71 2.77
C GLN A 316 -5.32 28.25 3.15
N ARG A 317 -4.88 27.32 2.30
CA ARG A 317 -4.91 25.88 2.56
C ARG A 317 -3.58 25.24 2.21
N GLY A 318 -3.29 24.13 2.86
CA GLY A 318 -2.10 23.34 2.60
C GLY A 318 -2.40 21.85 2.63
N VAL A 319 -1.75 21.10 1.75
CA VAL A 319 -1.66 19.64 1.80
C VAL A 319 -0.18 19.29 1.78
N MET A 320 0.35 18.96 2.95
CA MET A 320 1.75 18.57 3.13
C MET A 320 1.86 17.07 3.28
N LEU A 321 2.75 16.45 2.51
CA LEU A 321 3.10 15.05 2.69
C LEU A 321 4.47 14.90 3.35
N ILE A 322 4.42 14.44 4.59
CA ILE A 322 5.50 13.81 5.36
C ILE A 322 4.93 12.55 6.02
N GLY A 323 5.79 11.68 6.54
CA GLY A 323 5.37 10.61 7.43
C GLY A 323 5.13 11.15 8.83
N ASN A 324 4.36 10.43 9.64
CA ASN A 324 4.18 10.81 11.05
C ASN A 324 5.57 10.84 11.75
N PRO A 325 6.02 12.00 12.25
CA PRO A 325 7.41 12.18 12.69
C PRO A 325 7.86 11.20 13.78
N LEU A 326 6.94 10.76 14.64
CA LEU A 326 7.24 9.77 15.67
C LEU A 326 7.36 8.37 15.09
N THR A 327 6.37 7.92 14.34
CA THR A 327 6.30 6.50 13.90
C THR A 327 7.30 6.17 12.82
N MET A 328 7.70 7.15 12.01
CA MET A 328 8.78 7.01 11.05
C MET A 328 10.10 6.64 11.76
N LEU A 329 10.43 7.33 12.86
CA LEU A 329 11.66 7.10 13.60
C LEU A 329 11.58 5.84 14.46
N LEU A 330 10.46 5.61 15.16
CA LEU A 330 10.27 4.39 15.96
C LEU A 330 10.18 3.12 15.10
N GLY A 331 9.72 3.25 13.85
CA GLY A 331 9.61 2.15 12.92
C GLY A 331 10.97 1.53 12.54
N LEU A 332 12.04 2.32 12.48
CA LEU A 332 13.37 1.84 12.09
C LEU A 332 13.97 0.81 13.08
N PRO A 333 14.09 1.09 14.40
CA PRO A 333 14.51 0.09 15.36
C PRO A 333 13.51 -1.07 15.47
N ALA A 334 12.22 -0.83 15.25
CA ALA A 334 11.23 -1.91 15.21
C ALA A 334 11.40 -2.85 14.01
N LEU A 335 11.82 -2.31 12.86
CA LEU A 335 12.16 -3.09 11.67
C LEU A 335 13.41 -3.94 11.92
N ALA A 336 14.45 -3.37 12.54
CA ALA A 336 15.63 -4.11 12.96
C ALA A 336 15.28 -5.20 13.99
N TRP A 337 14.38 -4.92 14.94
CA TRP A 337 13.86 -5.91 15.88
C TRP A 337 13.09 -7.02 15.18
N CYS A 338 12.27 -6.71 14.18
CA CYS A 338 11.56 -7.71 13.38
C CYS A 338 12.53 -8.60 12.59
N LEU A 339 13.62 -8.04 12.05
CA LEU A 339 14.67 -8.82 11.41
C LEU A 339 15.34 -9.78 12.41
N ALA A 340 15.83 -9.25 13.53
CA ALA A 340 16.53 -10.03 14.55
C ALA A 340 15.63 -11.11 15.17
N ALA A 341 14.45 -10.73 15.67
CA ALA A 341 13.50 -11.67 16.27
C ALA A 341 12.92 -12.64 15.22
N GLY A 342 12.71 -12.19 13.98
CA GLY A 342 12.28 -13.04 12.87
C GLY A 342 13.28 -14.13 12.55
N ALA A 343 14.56 -13.77 12.42
CA ALA A 343 15.64 -14.70 12.13
C ALA A 343 15.92 -15.65 13.31
N TRP A 344 16.05 -15.12 14.54
CA TRP A 344 16.38 -15.93 15.71
C TRP A 344 15.25 -16.85 16.17
N ARG A 345 13.99 -16.44 16.00
CA ARG A 345 12.81 -17.20 16.47
C ARG A 345 12.04 -17.91 15.34
N GLY A 346 12.54 -17.84 14.10
CA GLY A 346 11.85 -18.41 12.94
C GLY A 346 10.46 -17.82 12.66
N ASN A 347 10.25 -16.53 12.99
CA ASN A 347 8.95 -15.89 12.82
C ASN A 347 8.82 -15.29 11.41
N TRP A 348 8.19 -16.06 10.51
CA TRP A 348 7.97 -15.68 9.12
C TRP A 348 7.09 -14.45 8.91
N ALA A 349 6.20 -14.11 9.85
CA ALA A 349 5.41 -12.88 9.74
C ALA A 349 6.34 -11.65 9.81
N ARG A 350 7.29 -11.66 10.75
CA ARG A 350 8.28 -10.58 10.90
C ARG A 350 9.24 -10.50 9.73
N LEU A 351 9.75 -11.65 9.28
CA LEU A 351 10.62 -11.70 8.10
C LEU A 351 9.89 -11.24 6.84
N GLY A 352 8.62 -11.62 6.67
CA GLY A 352 7.78 -11.16 5.57
C GLY A 352 7.62 -9.64 5.54
N VAL A 353 7.41 -9.01 6.70
CA VAL A 353 7.38 -7.53 6.80
C VAL A 353 8.71 -6.90 6.39
N VAL A 354 9.84 -7.44 6.86
CA VAL A 354 11.18 -6.92 6.52
C VAL A 354 11.49 -7.09 5.03
N ILE A 355 11.20 -8.26 4.46
CA ILE A 355 11.38 -8.54 3.03
C ILE A 355 10.51 -7.59 2.20
N GLY A 356 9.25 -7.39 2.59
CA GLY A 356 8.34 -6.46 1.94
C GLY A 356 8.87 -5.02 1.97
N TYR A 357 9.35 -4.55 3.12
CA TYR A 357 9.98 -3.23 3.26
C TYR A 357 11.20 -3.09 2.33
N ALA A 358 12.11 -4.07 2.38
CA ALA A 358 13.35 -4.05 1.61
C ALA A 358 13.09 -4.07 0.11
N ALA A 359 12.12 -4.87 -0.36
CA ALA A 359 11.78 -4.92 -1.78
C ALA A 359 11.07 -3.64 -2.26
N ALA A 360 10.14 -3.11 -1.46
CA ALA A 360 9.44 -1.87 -1.79
C ALA A 360 10.39 -0.66 -1.85
N LEU A 361 11.34 -0.57 -0.92
CA LEU A 361 12.34 0.50 -0.89
C LEU A 361 13.44 0.27 -1.94
N GLY A 362 13.86 -0.98 -2.14
CA GLY A 362 14.95 -1.37 -3.03
C GLY A 362 14.72 -1.00 -4.49
N LEU A 363 13.45 -0.96 -4.93
CA LEU A 363 13.07 -0.40 -6.23
C LEU A 363 13.70 0.97 -6.46
N TRP A 364 13.59 1.87 -5.48
CA TRP A 364 14.03 3.27 -5.58
C TRP A 364 15.53 3.47 -5.44
N ILE A 365 16.22 2.47 -4.89
CA ILE A 365 17.68 2.46 -4.82
C ILE A 365 18.27 2.15 -6.21
N ILE A 366 17.59 1.33 -7.01
CA ILE A 366 18.11 0.80 -8.29
C ILE A 366 17.45 1.47 -9.51
N ALA A 367 16.23 1.99 -9.37
CA ALA A 367 15.49 2.57 -10.49
C ALA A 367 16.24 3.77 -11.10
N PRO A 368 16.49 3.77 -12.42
CA PRO A 368 17.17 4.86 -13.11
C PRO A 368 16.22 6.04 -13.38
N LYS A 369 15.55 6.54 -12.33
CA LYS A 369 14.57 7.63 -12.41
C LYS A 369 15.21 8.95 -11.98
N ALA A 370 15.24 9.92 -12.90
CA ALA A 370 15.89 11.22 -12.70
C ALA A 370 15.24 12.04 -11.56
N VAL A 371 13.91 12.00 -11.46
CA VAL A 371 13.14 12.75 -10.46
C VAL A 371 12.30 11.81 -9.61
N GLN A 372 12.46 11.90 -8.30
CA GLN A 372 11.75 11.09 -7.32
C GLN A 372 11.18 11.97 -6.19
N PHE A 373 10.15 11.47 -5.51
CA PHE A 373 9.39 12.24 -4.51
C PHE A 373 9.05 11.40 -3.29
N TYR A 374 8.75 12.07 -2.17
CA TYR A 374 8.50 11.43 -0.88
C TYR A 374 7.33 10.42 -0.90
N TYR A 375 6.33 10.63 -1.78
CA TYR A 375 5.20 9.70 -1.93
C TYR A 375 5.61 8.31 -2.44
N HIS A 376 6.78 8.17 -3.05
CA HIS A 376 7.33 6.86 -3.41
C HIS A 376 7.60 5.96 -2.20
N TYR A 377 7.73 6.54 -1.00
CA TYR A 377 7.87 5.82 0.26
C TYR A 377 6.53 5.28 0.80
N PHE A 378 5.42 5.47 0.08
CA PHE A 378 4.09 5.10 0.56
C PHE A 378 3.96 3.62 0.93
N VAL A 379 4.42 2.70 0.07
CA VAL A 379 4.34 1.25 0.36
C VAL A 379 5.40 0.78 1.37
N PRO A 380 6.69 1.20 1.30
CA PRO A 380 7.64 0.95 2.39
C PRO A 380 7.09 1.33 3.77
N HIS A 381 6.39 2.46 3.86
CA HIS A 381 5.77 2.93 5.10
C HIS A 381 4.75 1.95 5.70
N PHE A 382 3.99 1.19 4.89
CA PHE A 382 3.08 0.16 5.43
C PHE A 382 3.84 -0.93 6.18
N PHE A 383 4.93 -1.42 5.60
CA PHE A 383 5.76 -2.45 6.21
C PHE A 383 6.49 -1.91 7.45
N LEU A 384 6.95 -0.67 7.41
CA LEU A 384 7.56 -0.01 8.57
C LEU A 384 6.61 0.03 9.76
N LEU A 385 5.36 0.44 9.54
CA LEU A 385 4.34 0.51 10.59
C LEU A 385 3.86 -0.88 11.05
N ALA A 386 3.84 -1.88 10.16
CA ALA A 386 3.56 -3.26 10.54
C ALA A 386 4.68 -3.82 11.46
N ALA A 387 5.94 -3.50 11.16
CA ALA A 387 7.07 -3.85 12.02
C ALA A 387 6.97 -3.18 13.39
N LEU A 388 6.62 -1.89 13.41
CA LEU A 388 6.35 -1.15 14.65
C LEU A 388 5.26 -1.84 15.46
N ALA A 389 4.11 -2.17 14.86
CA ALA A 389 3.01 -2.83 15.56
C ALA A 389 3.40 -4.19 16.16
N LEU A 390 4.18 -5.01 15.44
CA LEU A 390 4.69 -6.29 15.93
C LEU A 390 5.69 -6.12 17.08
N ALA A 391 6.53 -5.08 17.04
CA ALA A 391 7.46 -4.74 18.12
C ALA A 391 6.72 -4.20 19.35
N LEU A 392 5.71 -3.33 19.16
CA LEU A 392 4.87 -2.83 20.24
C LEU A 392 4.12 -3.96 20.94
N SER A 393 3.73 -5.02 20.23
CA SER A 393 3.11 -6.20 20.86
C SER A 393 4.04 -6.92 21.82
N ASP A 394 5.31 -7.09 21.45
CA ASP A 394 6.32 -7.66 22.35
C ASP A 394 6.56 -6.74 23.55
N LEU A 395 6.70 -5.45 23.29
CA LEU A 395 6.95 -4.44 24.33
C LEU A 395 5.79 -4.40 25.32
N ARG A 396 4.54 -4.50 24.85
CA ARG A 396 3.35 -4.56 25.70
C ARG A 396 3.33 -5.80 26.60
N ARG A 397 3.88 -6.92 26.14
CA ARG A 397 3.99 -8.16 26.94
C ARG A 397 5.12 -8.07 27.98
N ALA A 398 6.08 -7.17 27.81
CA ALA A 398 7.09 -6.89 28.82
C ALA A 398 6.51 -6.03 29.96
N ALA A 399 6.84 -6.37 31.21
CA ALA A 399 6.29 -5.70 32.41
C ALA A 399 6.48 -4.18 32.41
N TRP A 400 7.65 -3.70 31.96
CA TRP A 400 7.99 -2.28 31.87
C TRP A 400 7.58 -1.62 30.55
N GLY A 401 7.20 -2.39 29.52
CA GLY A 401 7.00 -1.87 28.17
C GLY A 401 5.54 -1.53 27.82
N LYS A 402 4.58 -1.85 28.69
CA LYS A 402 3.15 -1.57 28.44
C LYS A 402 2.86 -0.09 28.19
N TRP A 403 3.43 0.80 28.99
CA TRP A 403 3.20 2.24 28.84
C TRP A 403 3.83 2.78 27.56
N LEU A 404 5.00 2.27 27.14
CA LEU A 404 5.63 2.63 25.86
C LEU A 404 4.79 2.18 24.67
N ALA A 405 4.23 0.98 24.71
CA ALA A 405 3.39 0.47 23.64
C ALA A 405 2.13 1.31 23.42
N TRP A 406 1.42 1.66 24.49
CA TRP A 406 0.26 2.55 24.40
C TRP A 406 0.65 4.00 24.14
N GLY A 407 1.77 4.46 24.70
CA GLY A 407 2.31 5.80 24.49
C GLY A 407 2.70 6.06 23.03
N ALA A 408 3.26 5.07 22.33
CA ALA A 408 3.55 5.18 20.90
C ALA A 408 2.28 5.32 20.05
N LEU A 409 1.21 4.58 20.38
CA LEU A 409 -0.09 4.70 19.70
C LEU A 409 -0.75 6.05 19.98
N ALA A 410 -0.77 6.47 21.24
CA ALA A 410 -1.32 7.77 21.64
C ALA A 410 -0.52 8.93 21.01
N GLY A 411 0.81 8.85 21.00
CA GLY A 411 1.69 9.84 20.38
C GLY A 411 1.50 9.92 18.86
N SER A 412 1.30 8.79 18.18
CA SER A 412 0.99 8.77 16.75
C SER A 412 -0.34 9.49 16.47
N ALA A 413 -1.40 9.16 17.22
CA ALA A 413 -2.70 9.82 17.08
C ALA A 413 -2.65 11.32 17.45
N GLY A 414 -1.90 11.68 18.50
CA GLY A 414 -1.70 13.06 18.92
C GLY A 414 -1.00 13.90 17.85
N LEU A 415 0.09 13.40 17.26
CA LEU A 415 0.76 14.07 16.15
C LEU A 415 -0.14 14.17 14.91
N PHE A 416 -0.93 13.15 14.62
CA PHE A 416 -1.93 13.24 13.56
C PHE A 416 -2.95 14.35 13.83
N ALA A 417 -3.44 14.49 15.06
CA ALA A 417 -4.36 15.58 15.43
C ALA A 417 -3.71 16.96 15.26
N VAL A 418 -2.43 17.11 15.64
CA VAL A 418 -1.66 18.37 15.46
C VAL A 418 -1.49 18.73 13.98
N PHE A 419 -1.19 17.75 13.13
CA PHE A 419 -0.99 17.96 11.69
C PHE A 419 -2.30 17.91 10.89
N TYR A 420 -3.43 17.54 11.50
CA TYR A 420 -4.68 17.29 10.78
C TYR A 420 -5.05 18.43 9.83
N LYS A 421 -4.93 19.69 10.26
CA LYS A 421 -5.27 20.85 9.42
C LYS A 421 -4.50 20.85 8.09
N VAL A 422 -3.19 20.63 8.14
CA VAL A 422 -2.32 20.66 6.94
C VAL A 422 -2.36 19.36 6.15
N LEU A 423 -2.84 18.26 6.73
CA LEU A 423 -3.04 17.00 6.00
C LEU A 423 -4.39 16.97 5.28
N ALA A 424 -5.42 17.60 5.85
CA ALA A 424 -6.80 17.55 5.38
C ALA A 424 -7.21 18.73 4.50
N ALA A 425 -6.30 19.65 4.17
CA ALA A 425 -6.58 20.93 3.52
C ALA A 425 -7.58 21.80 4.32
N ALA A 426 -7.57 21.73 5.65
CA ALA A 426 -8.42 22.59 6.47
C ALA A 426 -7.96 24.06 6.38
N PRO A 427 -8.83 25.04 6.71
CA PRO A 427 -8.47 26.45 6.71
C PRO A 427 -7.26 26.72 7.63
N LEU A 428 -6.24 27.36 7.06
CA LEU A 428 -5.05 27.85 7.77
C LEU A 428 -5.21 29.33 8.11
N GLU A 429 -4.49 29.80 9.13
CA GLU A 429 -4.61 31.14 9.69
C GLU A 429 -4.08 32.24 8.75
N GLY A 430 -3.16 31.92 7.84
CA GLY A 430 -2.68 32.85 6.82
C GLY A 430 -1.53 32.29 5.99
N VAL A 431 -1.00 33.09 5.06
CA VAL A 431 0.05 32.67 4.10
C VAL A 431 1.32 32.18 4.79
N ASN A 432 1.64 32.72 5.97
CA ASN A 432 2.83 32.31 6.74
C ASN A 432 2.61 31.07 7.61
N SER A 433 1.41 30.46 7.60
CA SER A 433 1.13 29.36 8.50
C SER A 433 2.06 28.16 8.30
N PHE A 434 2.64 27.93 7.11
CA PHE A 434 3.53 26.79 6.80
C PHE A 434 4.59 26.56 7.88
N VAL A 435 5.10 27.62 8.51
CA VAL A 435 6.10 27.57 9.58
C VAL A 435 5.70 26.70 10.77
N ASN A 436 4.39 26.54 11.02
CA ASN A 436 3.85 25.73 12.11
C ASN A 436 4.10 24.22 11.92
N TRP A 437 4.24 23.77 10.67
CA TRP A 437 4.39 22.35 10.32
C TRP A 437 5.78 22.02 9.80
N THR A 438 6.54 23.01 9.34
CA THR A 438 7.90 22.81 8.80
C THR A 438 8.95 22.86 9.90
N TRP A 439 8.93 21.88 10.82
CA TRP A 439 9.87 21.82 11.94
C TRP A 439 11.32 21.58 11.50
N LEU A 440 11.49 20.95 10.34
CA LEU A 440 12.79 20.79 9.69
C LEU A 440 12.90 21.75 8.50
N ALA A 441 14.12 22.23 8.21
CA ALA A 441 14.37 23.07 7.04
C ALA A 441 13.98 22.35 5.73
N GLY A 442 14.22 21.04 5.64
CA GLY A 442 13.84 20.23 4.48
C GLY A 442 12.33 20.02 4.30
N TRP A 443 11.51 20.42 5.28
CA TRP A 443 10.05 20.39 5.17
C TRP A 443 9.46 21.68 4.61
N ARG A 444 10.26 22.73 4.51
CA ARG A 444 9.88 23.98 3.86
C ARG A 444 9.80 23.81 2.35
#